data_AF-A0A128F8K9-F1
#
_entry.id   AF-A0A128F8K9-F1
#
_cell.length_a   1.000
_cell.length_b   1.000
_cell.length_c   1.000
_cell.angle_alpha   90.00
_cell.angle_beta   90.00
_cell.angle_gamma   90.00
#
_symmetry.space_group_name_H-M   'P 1'
#
loop_
_entity.id
_entity.type
_entity.pdbx_description
1 polymer ?
#
loop_
_entity_poly.entity_id
_entity_poly.type
_entity_poly.pdbx_seq_one_letter_code
_entity_poly.pdbx_strand_id
1 'polypeptide(L)'
;MELNPVFARRLYLAFLVEEMERPNVPRLIEATGWPRRTIQDVIKSLAGLGIELAFIQDGRRHNDGYYRLTDWGPFKREWVEDRKQDIMGTLTV
;
A
#
# COMPACT_ATOMS: atom_id res chain seq x y z
N MET A 1 -6.65 -5.94 19.49
CA MET A 1 -6.86 -4.49 19.27
C MET A 1 -7.47 -4.36 17.89
N GLU A 2 -8.71 -3.89 17.78
CA GLU A 2 -9.29 -3.66 16.46
C GLU A 2 -8.69 -2.39 15.87
N LEU A 3 -8.04 -2.51 14.72
CA LEU A 3 -7.53 -1.37 13.99
C LEU A 3 -8.69 -0.67 13.29
N ASN A 4 -8.65 0.66 13.25
CA ASN A 4 -9.57 1.43 12.42
C ASN A 4 -9.42 0.99 10.94
N PRO A 5 -10.50 0.67 10.21
CA PRO A 5 -10.42 0.18 8.82
C PRO A 5 -9.69 1.12 7.85
N VAL A 6 -9.75 2.45 8.08
CA VAL A 6 -9.01 3.43 7.27
C VAL A 6 -7.51 3.30 7.51
N PHE A 7 -7.10 3.13 8.76
CA PHE A 7 -5.70 2.95 9.13
C PHE A 7 -5.16 1.59 8.68
N ALA A 8 -5.93 0.51 8.88
CA ALA A 8 -5.61 -0.82 8.39
C ALA A 8 -5.40 -0.85 6.87
N ARG A 9 -6.23 -0.11 6.12
CA ARG A 9 -6.12 -0.01 4.67
C ARG A 9 -4.78 0.57 4.22
N ARG A 10 -4.27 1.56 4.96
CA ARG A 10 -2.97 2.21 4.69
C ARG A 10 -1.83 1.24 4.94
N LEU A 11 -1.79 0.59 6.10
CA LEU A 11 -0.75 -0.39 6.43
C LEU A 11 -0.74 -1.57 5.44
N TYR A 12 -1.92 -2.09 5.10
CA TYR A 12 -2.03 -3.19 4.15
C TYR A 12 -1.56 -2.79 2.74
N LEU A 13 -1.93 -1.59 2.27
CA LEU A 13 -1.46 -1.14 0.95
C LEU A 13 0.06 -0.91 0.92
N ALA A 14 0.63 -0.33 1.97
CA ALA A 14 2.09 -0.17 2.10
C ALA A 14 2.80 -1.53 2.05
N PHE A 15 2.28 -2.52 2.77
CA PHE A 15 2.78 -3.89 2.76
C PHE A 15 2.71 -4.50 1.35
N LEU A 16 1.58 -4.37 0.64
CA LEU A 16 1.46 -4.86 -0.73
C LEU A 16 2.46 -4.19 -1.69
N VAL A 17 2.72 -2.89 -1.51
CA VAL A 17 3.71 -2.17 -2.33
C VAL A 17 5.14 -2.67 -2.09
N GLU A 18 5.46 -3.13 -0.89
CA GLU A 18 6.77 -3.71 -0.61
C GLU A 18 6.92 -5.14 -1.13
N GLU A 19 5.85 -5.95 -1.02
CA GLU A 19 5.89 -7.38 -1.35
C GLU A 19 5.70 -7.70 -2.86
N MET A 20 4.96 -6.85 -3.58
CA MET A 20 4.65 -7.12 -4.98
C MET A 20 5.81 -6.72 -5.89
N GLU A 21 6.02 -7.49 -6.96
CA GLU A 21 6.94 -7.08 -8.03
C GLU A 21 6.32 -5.95 -8.87
N ARG A 22 7.00 -4.80 -8.91
CA ARG A 22 6.61 -3.59 -9.68
C ARG A 22 5.12 -3.22 -9.49
N PRO A 23 4.68 -2.91 -8.25
CA PRO A 23 3.29 -2.60 -7.98
C PRO A 23 2.90 -1.27 -8.60
N ASN A 24 1.79 -1.26 -9.34
CA ASN A 24 1.19 -0.06 -9.86
C ASN A 24 -0.30 -0.06 -9.55
N VAL A 25 -0.99 1.05 -9.83
CA VAL A 25 -2.41 1.19 -9.51
C VAL A 25 -3.26 0.03 -10.08
N PRO A 26 -3.14 -0.37 -11.36
CA PRO A 26 -3.82 -1.56 -11.87
C PRO A 26 -3.57 -2.85 -11.08
N ARG A 27 -2.31 -3.20 -10.80
CA ARG A 27 -1.96 -4.42 -10.05
C ARG A 27 -2.47 -4.40 -8.62
N LEU A 28 -2.45 -3.24 -7.97
CA LEU A 28 -2.99 -3.08 -6.62
C LEU A 28 -4.52 -3.19 -6.60
N ILE A 29 -5.21 -2.75 -7.66
CA ILE A 29 -6.66 -2.99 -7.83
C ILE A 29 -6.92 -4.50 -7.96
N GLU A 30 -6.17 -5.21 -8.80
CA GLU A 30 -6.31 -6.66 -8.96
C GLU A 30 -6.07 -7.41 -7.65
N ALA A 31 -5.06 -7.02 -6.87
CA ALA A 31 -4.72 -7.68 -5.61
C ALA A 31 -5.73 -7.42 -4.47
N THR A 32 -6.45 -6.30 -4.51
CA THR A 32 -7.32 -5.86 -3.39
C THR A 32 -8.81 -5.87 -3.72
N GLY A 33 -9.18 -5.80 -4.99
CA GLY A 33 -10.54 -5.53 -5.44
C GLY A 33 -11.02 -4.10 -5.18
N TRP A 34 -10.18 -3.19 -4.68
CA TRP A 34 -10.62 -1.84 -4.32
C TRP A 34 -10.76 -0.94 -5.56
N PRO A 35 -11.69 0.04 -5.53
CA PRO A 35 -11.79 1.04 -6.57
C PRO A 35 -10.48 1.79 -6.78
N ARG A 36 -10.18 2.15 -8.04
CA ARG A 36 -8.98 2.95 -8.39
C ARG A 36 -8.80 4.19 -7.51
N ARG A 37 -9.90 4.90 -7.24
CA ARG A 37 -9.88 6.12 -6.42
C ARG A 37 -9.43 5.82 -4.98
N THR A 38 -9.90 4.72 -4.40
CA THR A 38 -9.49 4.25 -3.07
C THR A 38 -7.98 3.98 -3.02
N ILE A 39 -7.43 3.26 -3.99
CA ILE A 39 -5.99 2.99 -4.07
C ILE A 39 -5.20 4.30 -4.13
N GLN A 40 -5.59 5.21 -5.01
CA GLN A 40 -4.92 6.50 -5.18
C GLN A 40 -4.99 7.38 -3.91
N ASP A 41 -6.13 7.39 -3.23
CA ASP A 41 -6.29 8.17 -1.99
C ASP A 41 -5.50 7.57 -0.83
N VAL A 42 -5.42 6.24 -0.75
CA VAL A 42 -4.58 5.56 0.25
C VAL A 42 -3.09 5.87 0.01
N ILE A 43 -2.59 5.71 -1.23
CA ILE A 43 -1.21 6.05 -1.61
C ILE A 43 -0.86 7.48 -1.19
N LYS A 44 -1.72 8.46 -1.52
CA LYS A 44 -1.51 9.86 -1.15
C LYS A 44 -1.47 10.09 0.36
N SER A 45 -2.22 9.30 1.12
CA SER A 45 -2.31 9.45 2.57
C SER A 45 -1.15 8.84 3.36
N LEU A 46 -0.29 8.03 2.72
CA LEU A 46 0.83 7.34 3.38
C LEU A 46 1.89 8.31 3.92
N ALA A 47 2.23 9.35 3.16
CA ALA A 47 3.18 10.37 3.60
C ALA A 47 2.73 11.08 4.89
N GLY A 48 1.41 11.25 5.09
CA GLY A 48 0.85 11.79 6.33
C GLY A 48 1.06 10.89 7.56
N LEU A 49 1.45 9.64 7.36
CA LEU A 49 1.86 8.70 8.41
C LEU A 49 3.39 8.55 8.50
N GLY A 50 4.15 9.24 7.64
CA GLY A 50 5.59 9.07 7.49
C GLY A 50 6.01 7.84 6.67
N ILE A 51 5.08 7.14 6.01
CA ILE A 51 5.40 6.05 5.09
C ILE A 51 5.66 6.66 3.71
N GLU A 52 6.88 6.46 3.20
CA GLU A 52 7.34 7.08 1.96
C GLU A 52 7.37 6.07 0.80
N LEU A 53 6.78 6.48 -0.33
CA LEU A 53 6.80 5.72 -1.58
C LEU A 53 7.49 6.54 -2.68
N ALA A 54 8.38 5.90 -3.43
CA ALA A 54 8.92 6.44 -4.68
C ALA A 54 8.17 5.85 -5.88
N PHE A 55 7.88 6.68 -6.89
CA PHE A 55 7.37 6.21 -8.18
C PHE A 55 8.53 6.10 -9.19
N ILE A 56 8.84 4.88 -9.63
CA ILE A 56 9.94 4.57 -10.53
C ILE A 56 9.45 4.47 -11.97
N GLN A 57 10.14 5.10 -12.92
CA GLN A 57 9.83 5.06 -14.35
C GLN A 57 11.09 4.68 -15.14
N ASP A 58 11.01 3.63 -15.97
CA ASP A 58 12.14 3.17 -16.79
C ASP A 58 12.27 3.91 -18.13
N GLY A 59 11.85 5.18 -18.18
CA GLY A 59 12.02 6.05 -19.36
C GLY A 59 11.16 5.74 -20.60
N ARG A 60 10.29 4.72 -20.58
CA ARG A 60 9.35 4.43 -21.69
C ARG A 60 8.12 5.34 -21.63
N ARG A 61 7.71 5.90 -22.77
CA ARG A 61 6.42 6.61 -22.90
C ARG A 61 5.28 5.63 -22.62
N HIS A 62 4.22 6.14 -21.96
CA HIS A 62 2.98 5.45 -21.51
C HIS A 62 2.90 5.06 -20.02
N ASN A 63 3.39 5.90 -19.09
CA ASN A 63 3.09 5.77 -17.65
C ASN A 63 3.34 4.38 -17.03
N ASP A 64 4.24 3.58 -17.61
CA ASP A 64 4.59 2.24 -17.14
C ASP A 64 5.60 2.30 -15.98
N GLY A 65 5.18 3.00 -14.92
CA GLY A 65 5.90 3.11 -13.67
C GLY A 65 5.27 2.29 -12.56
N TYR A 66 6.02 2.11 -11.49
CA TYR A 66 5.62 1.36 -10.32
C TYR A 66 6.05 2.06 -9.04
N TYR A 67 5.35 1.77 -7.94
CA TYR A 67 5.71 2.26 -6.62
C TYR A 67 6.76 1.36 -6.00
N ARG A 68 7.65 1.96 -5.21
CA ARG A 68 8.57 1.28 -4.32
C ARG A 68 8.42 1.90 -2.95
N LEU A 69 8.20 1.09 -1.93
CA LEU A 69 8.29 1.55 -0.55
C LEU A 69 9.74 1.85 -0.23
N THR A 70 10.02 3.08 0.22
CA THR A 70 11.38 3.54 0.53
C THR A 70 11.61 3.70 2.01
N ASP A 71 10.55 4.00 2.77
CA ASP A 71 10.63 4.12 4.23
C ASP A 71 9.28 3.75 4.85
N TRP A 72 9.31 2.92 5.89
CA TRP A 72 8.15 2.59 6.71
C TRP A 72 7.84 3.68 7.76
N GLY A 73 8.72 4.66 7.90
CA GLY A 73 8.60 5.73 8.88
C GLY A 73 8.60 5.18 10.30
N PRO A 74 7.61 5.52 11.14
CA PRO A 74 7.59 5.07 12.54
C PRO A 74 7.11 3.62 12.71
N PHE A 75 6.71 2.94 11.64
CA PHE A 75 6.15 1.58 11.70
C PHE A 75 7.23 0.52 11.48
N LYS A 76 7.09 -0.63 12.13
CA LYS A 76 7.94 -1.80 11.90
C LYS A 76 7.29 -2.71 10.88
N ARG A 77 8.00 -3.00 9.79
CA ARG A 77 7.55 -3.91 8.73
C ARG A 77 7.12 -5.26 9.28
N GLU A 78 7.94 -5.84 10.16
CA GLU A 78 7.75 -7.17 10.72
C GLU A 78 6.43 -7.26 11.51
N TRP A 79 6.06 -6.18 12.22
CA TRP A 79 4.79 -6.14 12.94
C TRP A 79 3.58 -6.18 12.00
N VAL A 80 3.68 -5.55 10.82
CA VAL A 80 2.61 -5.56 9.80
C VAL A 80 2.50 -6.93 9.17
N GLU A 81 3.64 -7.58 8.90
CA GLU A 81 3.70 -8.94 8.37
C GLU A 81 3.09 -9.96 9.35
N ASP A 82 3.53 -9.95 10.61
CA ASP A 82 3.05 -10.84 11.67
C ASP A 82 1.53 -10.72 11.90
N ARG A 83 0.97 -9.52 11.69
CA ARG A 83 -0.46 -9.23 11.89
C ARG A 83 -1.25 -9.10 10.60
N LYS A 84 -0.68 -9.50 9.47
CA LYS A 84 -1.32 -9.32 8.16
C LYS A 84 -2.75 -9.88 8.11
N GLN A 85 -2.97 -11.06 8.69
CA GLN A 85 -4.30 -11.68 8.73
C GLN A 85 -5.30 -10.87 9.54
N ASP A 86 -4.91 -10.38 10.72
CA ASP A 86 -5.76 -9.51 11.55
C ASP A 86 -6.10 -8.21 10.80
N ILE A 87 -5.11 -7.59 10.17
CA ILE A 87 -5.28 -6.36 9.38
C ILE A 87 -6.27 -6.61 8.24
N MET A 88 -6.11 -7.70 7.49
CA MET A 88 -7.03 -8.08 6.41
C MET A 88 -8.44 -8.34 6.93
N GLY A 89 -8.59 -8.97 8.10
CA GLY A 89 -9.88 -9.20 8.74
C GLY A 89 -10.68 -7.92 8.98
N THR A 90 -10.02 -6.78 9.23
CA THR A 90 -10.71 -5.47 9.39
C THR A 90 -11.17 -4.84 8.08
N LEU A 91 -10.71 -5.35 6.93
CA LEU A 91 -10.96 -4.79 5.60
C LEU A 91 -12.09 -5.52 4.86
N THR A 92 -12.45 -6.71 5.33
CA THR A 92 -13.58 -7.49 4.83
C THR A 92 -14.82 -7.08 5.62
N VAL A 93 -15.62 -6.18 5.04
CA VAL A 93 -16.99 -5.85 5.48
C VAL A 93 -17.93 -6.14 4.33
#